data_AF-A0A930N4N8-F1
#
_entry.id   AF-A0A930N4N8-F1
#
_cell.length_a   1.000
_cell.length_b   1.000
_cell.length_c   1.000
_cell.angle_alpha   90.00
_cell.angle_beta   90.00
_cell.angle_gamma   90.00
#
_symmetry.space_group_name_H-M   'P 1'
#
loop_
_entity.id
_entity.type
_entity.pdbx_description
1 polymer ?
#
loop_
_entity_poly.entity_id
_entity_poly.type
_entity_poly.pdbx_seq_one_letter_code
_entity_poly.pdbx_strand_id
1 'polypeptide(L)'
;MFISVSSNYSPIKVFEVNLKSPLSGEVETLELVLYSLTVETWLSRNVRKKPTAAYRVKATGEDIAAAHWTDEMEAFYKECAATCTPVPGAGTRLTTGGKAMVTLAVLFVLLTAFAIIKGLTYDSWEKASATEEVTKPPVKGDEYHIGLPIVTYKPDGTPASSGVNINWCRIIGVEPDGAFRLQATEPLGPGEQFDGPFAKEISADGTFTAVFRMEPGKSSSDYPSIYFQSTGSGERLEVFYYGKLDNSKRPAK
;
A
#
# COMPACT_ATOMS: atom_id res chain seq x y z
N MET A 1 -8.24 -14.71 20.90
CA MET A 1 -9.62 -14.23 20.65
C MET A 1 -9.96 -13.28 21.78
N PHE A 2 -9.92 -11.96 21.55
CA PHE A 2 -10.13 -10.98 22.64
C PHE A 2 -11.04 -9.85 22.17
N ILE A 3 -12.28 -10.20 21.83
CA ILE A 3 -13.35 -9.20 21.83
C ILE A 3 -13.80 -9.12 23.30
N SER A 4 -13.28 -8.14 24.04
CA SER A 4 -13.84 -7.84 25.35
C SER A 4 -15.23 -7.25 25.14
N VAL A 5 -16.21 -7.85 25.81
CA VAL A 5 -17.58 -7.35 25.88
C VAL A 5 -17.82 -6.95 27.32
N SER A 6 -18.08 -5.67 27.56
CA SER A 6 -18.48 -5.17 28.87
C SER A 6 -19.97 -4.84 28.87
N SER A 7 -20.66 -5.24 29.93
CA SER A 7 -22.06 -4.87 30.17
C SER A 7 -22.12 -4.01 31.41
N ASN A 8 -22.69 -2.81 31.29
CA ASN A 8 -22.82 -1.85 32.37
C ASN A 8 -24.29 -1.48 32.58
N TYR A 9 -24.71 -1.50 33.84
CA TYR A 9 -26.02 -1.01 34.27
C TYR A 9 -25.85 0.34 34.93
N SER A 10 -26.51 1.38 34.40
CA SER A 10 -26.48 2.72 34.99
C SER A 10 -27.90 3.13 35.39
N PRO A 11 -28.14 3.60 36.62
CA PRO A 11 -29.46 4.00 37.06
C PRO A 11 -29.94 5.21 36.25
N ILE A 12 -31.20 5.15 35.80
CA ILE A 12 -31.90 6.19 35.04
C ILE A 12 -32.78 6.99 35.99
N LYS A 13 -33.63 6.28 36.75
CA LYS A 13 -34.63 6.89 37.64
C LYS A 13 -35.05 5.89 38.72
N VAL A 14 -35.36 6.41 39.90
CA VAL A 14 -35.89 5.65 41.05
C VAL A 14 -37.33 6.10 41.31
N PHE A 15 -38.21 5.14 41.59
CA PHE A 15 -39.58 5.38 41.99
C PHE A 15 -39.85 4.69 43.32
N GLU A 16 -40.54 5.35 44.23
CA GLU A 16 -40.98 4.76 45.49
C GLU A 16 -42.44 4.33 45.36
N VAL A 17 -42.76 3.12 45.81
CA VAL A 17 -44.11 2.59 45.78
C VAL A 17 -44.36 1.70 47.00
N ASN A 18 -45.53 1.83 47.62
CA ASN A 18 -45.93 0.95 48.70
C ASN A 18 -46.66 -0.24 48.09
N LEU A 19 -46.03 -1.42 48.13
CA LEU A 19 -46.59 -2.67 47.59
C LEU A 19 -46.35 -3.80 48.57
N LYS A 20 -47.11 -4.88 48.42
CA LYS A 20 -46.89 -6.10 49.20
C LYS A 20 -45.55 -6.73 48.82
N SER A 21 -44.63 -6.79 49.77
CA SER A 21 -43.32 -7.40 49.59
C SER A 21 -43.47 -8.93 49.51
N PRO A 22 -42.92 -9.60 48.47
CA PRO A 22 -42.92 -11.05 48.39
C PRO A 22 -41.96 -11.71 49.40
N LEU A 23 -41.08 -10.94 50.04
CA LEU A 23 -40.10 -11.43 51.02
C LEU A 23 -40.68 -11.48 52.44
N SER A 24 -41.42 -10.45 52.86
CA SER A 24 -42.02 -10.36 54.20
C SER A 24 -43.52 -10.66 54.21
N GLY A 25 -44.20 -10.57 53.07
CA GLY A 25 -45.65 -10.73 52.96
C GLY A 25 -46.46 -9.52 53.45
N GLU A 26 -45.79 -8.45 53.89
CA GLU A 26 -46.40 -7.21 54.38
C GLU A 26 -46.32 -6.08 53.34
N VAL A 27 -47.12 -5.02 53.52
CA VAL A 27 -47.07 -3.84 52.66
C VAL A 27 -45.90 -2.96 53.11
N GLU A 28 -44.88 -2.87 52.27
CA GLU A 28 -43.64 -2.14 52.55
C GLU A 28 -43.33 -1.15 51.43
N THR A 29 -42.55 -0.12 51.75
CA THR A 29 -42.06 0.84 50.76
C THR A 29 -40.95 0.18 49.94
N LEU A 30 -41.25 -0.09 48.68
CA LEU A 30 -40.33 -0.62 47.68
C LEU A 30 -39.80 0.50 46.79
N GLU A 31 -38.54 0.39 46.40
CA GLU A 31 -37.88 1.26 45.42
C GLU A 31 -37.73 0.51 44.09
N LEU A 32 -38.39 1.00 43.05
CA LEU A 32 -38.19 0.56 41.67
C LEU A 32 -37.06 1.39 41.05
N VAL A 33 -35.91 0.76 40.78
CA VAL A 33 -34.80 1.39 40.08
C VAL A 33 -34.80 0.95 38.62
N LEU A 34 -34.95 1.89 37.69
CA LEU A 34 -34.78 1.65 36.26
C LEU A 34 -33.32 1.88 35.87
N TYR A 35 -32.74 0.95 35.13
CA TYR A 35 -31.37 0.94 34.64
C TYR A 35 -31.31 0.98 33.12
N SER A 36 -30.30 1.69 32.59
CA SER A 36 -29.88 1.58 31.20
C SER A 36 -28.86 0.46 31.09
N LEU A 37 -29.12 -0.52 30.21
CA LEU A 37 -28.13 -1.51 29.84
C LEU A 37 -27.28 -0.99 28.68
N THR A 38 -26.00 -0.74 28.95
CA THR A 38 -24.99 -0.43 27.94
C THR A 38 -24.12 -1.67 27.72
N VAL A 39 -24.08 -2.16 26.49
CA VAL A 39 -23.15 -3.19 26.04
C VAL A 39 -22.09 -2.53 25.19
N GLU A 40 -20.83 -2.62 25.59
CA GLU A 40 -19.71 -1.99 24.91
C GLU A 40 -18.70 -3.05 24.47
N THR A 41 -18.27 -2.92 23.22
CA THR A 41 -17.14 -3.63 22.64
C THR A 41 -16.08 -2.62 22.25
N TRP A 42 -14.88 -3.09 21.93
CA TRP A 42 -13.83 -2.21 21.41
C TRP A 42 -14.26 -1.45 20.13
N LEU A 43 -15.19 -1.98 19.34
CA LEU A 43 -15.68 -1.38 18.09
C LEU A 43 -16.92 -0.50 18.27
N SER A 44 -17.85 -0.91 19.13
CA SER A 44 -19.18 -0.30 19.20
C SER A 44 -19.74 -0.29 20.60
N ARG A 45 -20.47 0.78 20.91
CA ARG A 45 -21.29 0.90 22.10
C ARG A 45 -22.75 0.80 21.71
N ASN A 46 -23.49 -0.08 22.38
CA ASN A 46 -24.91 -0.30 22.18
C ASN A 46 -25.67 -0.04 23.49
N VAL A 47 -26.60 0.90 23.47
CA VAL A 47 -27.49 1.17 24.60
C VAL A 47 -28.88 0.62 24.28
N ARG A 48 -29.37 -0.29 25.12
CA ARG A 48 -30.68 -0.93 24.94
C ARG A 48 -31.80 0.11 25.02
N LYS A 49 -32.76 0.04 24.10
CA LYS A 49 -33.90 0.98 24.03
C LYS A 49 -34.84 0.89 25.23
N LYS A 50 -35.05 -0.33 25.76
CA LYS A 50 -35.93 -0.59 26.90
C LYS A 50 -35.11 -0.60 28.20
N PRO A 51 -35.58 0.05 29.27
CA PRO A 51 -34.92 -0.01 30.57
C PRO A 51 -35.00 -1.43 31.15
N THR A 52 -34.02 -1.78 31.98
CA THR A 52 -34.06 -2.96 32.86
C THR A 52 -34.42 -2.47 34.26
N ALA A 53 -35.11 -3.25 35.08
CA ALA A 53 -35.53 -2.81 36.41
C ALA A 53 -35.13 -3.79 37.52
N ALA A 54 -34.95 -3.25 38.72
CA ALA A 54 -34.86 -4.03 39.96
C ALA A 54 -35.71 -3.35 41.04
N TYR A 55 -36.41 -4.15 41.85
CA TYR A 55 -37.09 -3.67 43.04
C TYR A 55 -36.20 -3.90 44.25
N ARG A 56 -36.17 -2.93 45.17
CA ARG A 56 -35.44 -3.00 46.44
C ARG A 56 -36.37 -2.69 47.59
N VAL A 57 -36.21 -3.39 48.70
CA VAL A 57 -36.90 -3.03 49.95
C VAL A 57 -36.17 -1.82 50.55
N LYS A 58 -36.85 -0.68 50.74
CA LYS A 58 -36.21 0.55 51.23
C LYS A 58 -35.60 0.42 52.62
N ALA A 59 -36.23 -0.39 53.47
CA ALA A 59 -35.80 -0.61 54.85
C ALA A 59 -34.52 -1.47 54.96
N THR A 60 -34.39 -2.51 54.14
CA THR A 60 -33.29 -3.48 54.22
C THR A 60 -32.26 -3.35 53.10
N GLY A 61 -32.60 -2.63 52.03
CA GLY A 61 -31.80 -2.52 50.81
C GLY A 61 -31.75 -3.81 49.97
N GLU A 62 -32.54 -4.82 50.32
CA GLU A 62 -32.50 -6.14 49.68
C GLU A 62 -33.15 -6.12 48.29
N ASP A 63 -32.44 -6.66 47.30
CA ASP A 63 -32.91 -6.77 45.91
C ASP A 63 -33.93 -7.90 45.76
N ILE A 64 -35.12 -7.59 45.25
CA ILE A 64 -36.18 -8.57 44.96
C ILE A 64 -35.95 -9.13 43.55
N ALA A 65 -35.64 -10.43 43.48
CA ALA A 65 -35.44 -11.13 42.22
C ALA A 65 -36.69 -11.04 41.32
N ALA A 66 -36.48 -10.83 40.02
CA ALA A 66 -37.56 -10.69 39.03
C ALA A 66 -38.53 -11.88 38.99
N ALA A 67 -38.06 -13.08 39.36
CA ALA A 67 -38.89 -14.28 39.43
C ALA A 67 -39.95 -14.23 40.55
N HIS A 68 -39.82 -13.31 41.50
CA HIS A 68 -40.73 -13.16 42.65
C HIS A 68 -41.60 -11.90 42.54
N TRP A 69 -41.61 -11.22 41.40
CA TRP A 69 -42.46 -10.06 41.21
C TRP A 69 -43.93 -10.46 41.19
N THR A 70 -44.76 -9.68 41.88
CA THR A 70 -46.22 -9.82 41.82
C THR A 70 -46.77 -9.16 40.55
N ASP A 71 -48.00 -9.49 40.18
CA ASP A 71 -48.68 -8.88 39.03
C ASP A 71 -48.78 -7.35 39.16
N GLU A 72 -48.97 -6.85 40.38
CA GLU A 72 -49.00 -5.41 40.70
C GLU A 72 -47.64 -4.75 40.48
N MET A 73 -46.54 -5.41 40.89
CA MET A 73 -45.17 -4.96 40.63
C MET A 73 -44.85 -4.93 39.14
N GLU A 74 -45.32 -5.93 38.37
CA GLU A 74 -45.14 -5.94 36.93
C GLU A 74 -45.93 -4.83 36.23
N ALA A 75 -47.17 -4.59 36.64
CA ALA A 75 -48.01 -3.54 36.08
C ALA A 75 -47.39 -2.16 36.32
N PHE A 76 -46.94 -1.89 37.55
CA PHE A 76 -46.26 -0.64 37.91
C PHE A 76 -44.93 -0.46 37.16
N TYR A 77 -44.17 -1.54 36.99
CA TYR A 77 -42.96 -1.52 36.16
C TYR A 77 -43.29 -1.18 34.70
N LYS A 78 -44.32 -1.78 34.10
CA LYS A 78 -44.71 -1.51 32.70
C LYS A 78 -45.10 -0.05 32.50
N GLU A 79 -45.84 0.53 33.44
CA GLU A 79 -46.19 1.95 33.43
C GLU A 79 -44.95 2.85 33.53
N CYS A 80 -44.09 2.61 34.52
CA CYS A 80 -42.87 3.40 34.72
C CYS A 80 -41.88 3.24 33.55
N ALA A 81 -41.72 2.03 33.02
CA ALA A 81 -40.84 1.73 31.89
C ALA A 81 -41.31 2.42 30.60
N ALA A 82 -42.63 2.56 30.39
CA ALA A 82 -43.18 3.28 29.25
C ALA A 82 -42.77 4.77 29.27
N THR A 83 -42.76 5.41 30.45
CA THR A 83 -42.33 6.81 30.59
C THR A 83 -40.84 7.03 30.30
N CYS A 84 -40.03 5.98 30.45
CA CYS A 84 -38.58 6.01 30.32
C CYS A 84 -38.08 5.32 29.03
N THR A 85 -38.98 5.03 28.08
CA THR A 85 -38.65 4.44 26.78
C THR A 85 -38.85 5.49 25.67
N PRO A 86 -37.85 5.74 24.79
CA PRO A 86 -36.52 5.13 24.80
C PRO A 86 -35.63 5.70 25.90
N VAL A 87 -34.77 4.83 26.43
CA VAL A 87 -33.72 5.24 27.38
C VAL A 87 -32.83 6.33 26.76
N PRO A 88 -32.41 7.36 27.52
CA PRO A 88 -31.51 8.39 27.01
C PRO A 88 -30.24 7.80 26.38
N GLY A 89 -29.93 8.22 25.14
CA GLY A 89 -28.76 7.72 24.41
C GLY A 89 -28.92 6.31 23.81
N ALA A 90 -30.14 5.76 23.76
CA ALA A 90 -30.42 4.48 23.13
C ALA A 90 -29.97 4.41 21.66
N GLY A 91 -29.44 3.25 21.26
CA GLY A 91 -28.96 2.99 19.91
C GLY A 91 -27.51 2.52 19.86
N THR A 92 -27.04 2.27 18.64
CA THR A 92 -25.68 1.79 18.37
C THR A 92 -24.82 2.95 17.90
N ARG A 93 -23.65 3.12 18.52
CA ARG A 93 -22.64 4.12 18.13
C ARG A 93 -21.28 3.45 18.03
N LEU A 94 -20.47 3.87 17.08
CA LEU A 94 -19.07 3.45 17.02
C LEU A 94 -18.29 4.11 18.17
N THR A 95 -17.44 3.33 18.82
CA THR A 95 -16.45 3.86 19.76
C THR A 95 -15.38 4.64 18.97
N THR A 96 -14.52 5.37 19.68
CA THR A 96 -13.36 6.01 19.06
C THR A 96 -12.47 5.00 18.34
N GLY A 97 -12.25 3.82 18.94
CA GLY A 97 -11.52 2.72 18.31
C GLY A 97 -12.19 2.19 17.04
N GLY A 98 -13.52 2.00 17.09
CA GLY A 98 -14.31 1.61 15.90
C GLY A 98 -14.21 2.62 14.76
N LYS A 99 -14.26 3.93 15.06
CA LYS A 99 -14.08 4.99 14.05
C LYS A 99 -12.68 4.96 13.43
N ALA A 100 -11.64 4.75 14.24
CA ALA A 100 -10.26 4.65 13.76
C ALA A 100 -10.11 3.46 12.79
N MET A 101 -10.68 2.30 13.13
CA MET A 101 -10.65 1.12 12.25
C MET A 101 -11.37 1.34 10.92
N VAL A 102 -12.57 1.93 10.95
CA VAL A 102 -13.31 2.25 9.72
C VAL A 102 -12.50 3.21 8.85
N THR A 103 -11.86 4.21 9.46
CA THR A 103 -11.00 5.16 8.74
C THR A 103 -9.81 4.47 8.09
N LEU A 104 -9.12 3.58 8.81
CA LEU A 104 -8.01 2.79 8.29
C LEU A 104 -8.44 1.88 7.14
N ALA A 105 -9.60 1.23 7.26
CA ALA A 105 -10.14 0.37 6.21
C ALA A 105 -10.44 1.17 4.93
N VAL A 106 -11.05 2.36 5.06
CA VAL A 106 -11.31 3.26 3.92
C VAL A 106 -9.98 3.70 3.27
N LEU A 107 -9.00 4.10 4.08
CA LEU A 107 -7.70 4.54 3.58
C LEU A 107 -6.96 3.41 2.85
N PHE A 108 -7.03 2.18 3.37
CA PHE A 108 -6.47 1.00 2.73
C PHE A 108 -7.10 0.74 1.35
N VAL A 109 -8.43 0.83 1.23
CA VAL A 109 -9.13 0.67 -0.05
C VAL A 109 -8.71 1.76 -1.04
N LEU A 110 -8.62 3.01 -0.60
CA LEU A 110 -8.20 4.13 -1.46
C LEU A 110 -6.76 3.99 -1.95
N LEU A 111 -5.82 3.60 -1.07
CA LEU A 111 -4.43 3.36 -1.45
C LEU A 111 -4.30 2.21 -2.45
N THR A 112 -5.05 1.13 -2.24
CA THR A 112 -5.06 -0.04 -3.14
C THR A 112 -5.61 0.34 -4.52
N ALA A 113 -6.72 1.08 -4.57
CA ALA A 113 -7.29 1.58 -5.81
C ALA A 113 -6.32 2.51 -6.54
N PHE A 114 -5.66 3.43 -5.83
CA PHE A 114 -4.65 4.32 -6.41
C PHE A 114 -3.46 3.55 -7.01
N ALA A 115 -2.93 2.56 -6.30
CA ALA A 115 -1.83 1.74 -6.79
C ALA A 115 -2.21 0.99 -8.10
N ILE A 116 -3.42 0.46 -8.18
CA ILE A 116 -3.95 -0.20 -9.39
C ILE A 116 -4.05 0.81 -10.55
N ILE A 117 -4.64 1.99 -10.30
CA ILE A 117 -4.78 3.03 -11.32
C ILE A 117 -3.41 3.47 -11.82
N LYS A 118 -2.45 3.69 -10.90
CA LYS A 118 -1.08 4.08 -11.25
C LYS A 118 -0.44 3.08 -12.20
N GLY A 119 -0.46 1.79 -11.87
CA GLY A 119 0.14 0.75 -12.70
C GLY A 119 -0.54 0.57 -14.06
N LEU A 120 -1.86 0.73 -14.13
CA LEU A 120 -2.61 0.58 -15.39
C LEU A 120 -2.51 1.80 -16.32
N THR A 121 -2.30 2.99 -15.78
CA THR A 121 -2.33 4.25 -16.56
C THR A 121 -0.99 4.95 -16.61
N TYR A 122 -0.52 5.52 -15.49
CA TYR A 122 0.70 6.33 -15.47
C TYR A 122 1.92 5.53 -15.91
N ASP A 123 2.14 4.36 -15.33
CA ASP A 123 3.31 3.54 -15.65
C ASP A 123 3.21 3.00 -17.10
N SER A 124 2.00 2.74 -17.61
CA SER A 124 1.79 2.28 -18.98
C SER A 124 1.99 3.40 -20.01
N TRP A 125 1.56 4.62 -19.70
CA TRP A 125 1.79 5.81 -20.53
C TRP A 125 3.26 6.22 -20.54
N GLU A 126 3.94 6.24 -19.38
CA GLU A 126 5.38 6.51 -19.28
C GLU A 126 6.15 5.47 -20.11
N LYS A 127 5.79 4.18 -19.99
CA LYS A 127 6.36 3.11 -20.82
C LYS A 127 6.10 3.32 -22.31
N ALA A 128 4.88 3.68 -22.71
CA ALA A 128 4.52 3.87 -24.11
C ALA A 128 5.28 5.07 -24.72
N SER A 129 5.30 6.20 -24.03
CA SER A 129 6.03 7.41 -24.45
C SER A 129 7.52 7.14 -24.57
N ALA A 130 8.11 6.46 -23.59
CA ALA A 130 9.53 6.15 -23.64
C ALA A 130 9.82 5.17 -24.78
N THR A 131 8.98 4.13 -24.97
CA THR A 131 9.12 3.18 -26.09
C THR A 131 9.06 3.90 -27.45
N GLU A 132 8.18 4.88 -27.61
CA GLU A 132 8.12 5.71 -28.83
C GLU A 132 9.45 6.44 -29.07
N GLU A 133 10.04 7.05 -28.04
CA GLU A 133 11.28 7.81 -28.18
C GLU A 133 12.48 6.93 -28.55
N VAL A 134 12.59 5.75 -27.95
CA VAL A 134 13.75 4.88 -28.12
C VAL A 134 13.64 3.99 -29.37
N THR A 135 12.43 3.84 -29.93
CA THR A 135 12.23 3.19 -31.25
C THR A 135 12.59 4.09 -32.44
N LYS A 136 12.80 5.40 -32.22
CA LYS A 136 13.26 6.30 -33.28
C LYS A 136 14.69 5.93 -33.72
N PRO A 137 14.98 5.97 -35.03
CA PRO A 137 16.34 5.80 -35.53
C PRO A 137 17.32 6.72 -34.80
N PRO A 138 18.50 6.23 -34.39
CA PRO A 138 19.47 7.09 -33.74
C PRO A 138 19.92 8.25 -34.64
N VAL A 139 20.13 9.41 -34.05
CA VAL A 139 20.64 10.60 -34.76
C VAL A 139 21.97 11.05 -34.16
N LYS A 140 22.72 11.85 -34.94
CA LYS A 140 23.97 12.44 -34.47
C LYS A 140 23.70 13.29 -33.22
N GLY A 141 24.50 13.06 -32.18
CA GLY A 141 24.38 13.72 -30.88
C GLY A 141 23.61 12.92 -29.83
N ASP A 142 22.87 11.87 -30.22
CA ASP A 142 22.24 10.97 -29.26
C ASP A 142 23.31 10.23 -28.43
N GLU A 143 23.06 10.07 -27.13
CA GLU A 143 23.86 9.21 -26.26
C GLU A 143 23.06 7.98 -25.85
N TYR A 144 23.71 6.82 -25.88
CA TYR A 144 23.13 5.56 -25.44
C TYR A 144 23.97 4.98 -24.30
N HIS A 145 23.31 4.33 -23.35
CA HIS A 145 23.99 3.66 -22.25
C HIS A 145 24.32 2.21 -22.64
N ILE A 146 25.53 1.98 -23.14
CA ILE A 146 25.96 0.75 -23.82
C ILE A 146 26.91 -0.06 -22.92
N GLY A 147 26.73 -1.38 -22.87
CA GLY A 147 27.70 -2.29 -22.26
C GLY A 147 28.88 -2.56 -23.19
N LEU A 148 30.03 -1.97 -22.88
CA LEU A 148 31.28 -2.15 -23.61
C LEU A 148 32.07 -3.33 -23.01
N PRO A 149 32.51 -4.31 -23.80
CA PRO A 149 33.23 -5.47 -23.29
C PRO A 149 34.61 -5.05 -22.76
N ILE A 150 34.92 -5.45 -21.53
CA ILE A 150 36.17 -5.11 -20.84
C ILE A 150 36.79 -6.32 -20.12
N VAL A 151 38.09 -6.20 -19.89
CA VAL A 151 38.86 -7.03 -18.96
C VAL A 151 39.45 -6.11 -17.90
N THR A 152 39.25 -6.46 -16.63
CA THR A 152 39.84 -5.77 -15.49
C THR A 152 41.13 -6.47 -15.09
N TYR A 153 42.22 -5.73 -15.03
CA TYR A 153 43.55 -6.22 -14.66
C TYR A 153 43.92 -5.77 -13.24
N LYS A 154 44.61 -6.64 -12.51
CA LYS A 154 45.22 -6.30 -11.22
C LYS A 154 46.46 -5.42 -11.43
N PRO A 155 46.97 -4.76 -10.38
CA PRO A 155 48.21 -3.99 -10.45
C PRO A 155 49.42 -4.79 -10.91
N ASP A 156 49.41 -6.11 -10.72
CA ASP A 156 50.46 -7.04 -11.18
C ASP A 156 50.34 -7.42 -12.67
N GLY A 157 49.36 -6.87 -13.39
CA GLY A 157 49.11 -7.12 -14.81
C GLY A 157 48.36 -8.42 -15.10
N THR A 158 47.94 -9.18 -14.09
CA THR A 158 47.12 -10.39 -14.30
C THR A 158 45.64 -10.06 -14.48
N PRO A 159 44.91 -10.76 -15.37
CA PRO A 159 43.47 -10.55 -15.52
C PRO A 159 42.74 -10.97 -14.24
N ALA A 160 41.93 -10.06 -13.70
CA ALA A 160 41.10 -10.28 -12.52
C ALA A 160 39.71 -10.80 -12.89
N SER A 161 39.09 -10.20 -13.91
CA SER A 161 37.73 -10.48 -14.34
C SER A 161 37.49 -9.99 -15.77
N SER A 162 36.52 -10.60 -16.45
CA SER A 162 35.98 -10.13 -17.73
C SER A 162 34.50 -9.80 -17.57
N GLY A 163 34.02 -8.79 -18.27
CA GLY A 163 32.64 -8.36 -18.17
C GLY A 163 32.31 -7.21 -19.12
N VAL A 164 31.32 -6.40 -18.74
CA VAL A 164 30.94 -5.20 -19.48
C VAL A 164 31.05 -3.97 -18.59
N ASN A 165 31.65 -2.90 -19.11
CA ASN A 165 31.59 -1.56 -18.55
C ASN A 165 30.40 -0.86 -19.19
N ILE A 166 29.39 -0.54 -18.39
CA ILE A 166 28.19 0.12 -18.90
C ILE A 166 28.46 1.63 -18.89
N ASN A 167 28.52 2.23 -20.08
CA ASN A 167 29.01 3.57 -20.28
C ASN A 167 28.13 4.35 -21.27
N TRP A 168 28.09 5.67 -21.12
CA TRP A 168 27.47 6.54 -22.10
C TRP A 168 28.32 6.59 -23.38
N CYS A 169 27.69 6.31 -24.51
CA CYS A 169 28.29 6.33 -25.83
C CYS A 169 27.52 7.29 -26.73
N ARG A 170 28.21 8.31 -27.25
CA ARG A 170 27.61 9.33 -28.13
C ARG A 170 27.77 8.96 -29.60
N ILE A 171 26.71 9.15 -30.37
CA ILE A 171 26.75 9.04 -31.83
C ILE A 171 27.37 10.32 -32.40
N ILE A 172 28.56 10.19 -32.98
CA ILE A 172 29.31 11.31 -33.55
C ILE A 172 29.11 11.45 -35.06
N GLY A 173 28.64 10.39 -35.73
CA GLY A 173 28.38 10.39 -37.17
C GLY A 173 27.71 9.11 -37.66
N VAL A 174 27.40 9.10 -38.96
CA VAL A 174 26.87 7.95 -39.69
C VAL A 174 27.78 7.71 -40.88
N GLU A 175 28.23 6.46 -41.03
CA GLU A 175 29.04 6.00 -42.14
C GLU A 175 28.19 5.82 -43.41
N PRO A 176 28.81 5.79 -44.62
CA PRO A 176 28.08 5.64 -45.88
C PRO A 176 27.26 4.35 -46.01
N ASP A 177 27.62 3.29 -45.28
CA ASP A 177 26.92 2.01 -45.22
C ASP A 177 25.75 2.00 -44.22
N GLY A 178 25.52 3.12 -43.53
CA GLY A 178 24.49 3.29 -42.51
C GLY A 178 24.91 2.84 -41.10
N ALA A 179 26.17 2.41 -40.89
CA ALA A 179 26.69 2.17 -39.56
C ALA A 179 26.86 3.49 -38.79
N PHE A 180 26.65 3.47 -37.48
CA PHE A 180 26.87 4.63 -36.63
C PHE A 180 28.31 4.63 -36.13
N ARG A 181 28.94 5.80 -36.11
CA ARG A 181 30.21 6.01 -35.42
C ARG A 181 29.92 6.50 -34.00
N LEU A 182 30.40 5.76 -33.00
CA LEU A 182 30.16 5.99 -31.59
C LEU A 182 31.46 6.29 -30.84
N GLN A 183 31.35 7.03 -29.74
CA GLN A 183 32.45 7.34 -28.83
C GLN A 183 31.99 7.22 -27.38
N ALA A 184 32.73 6.49 -26.55
CA ALA A 184 32.49 6.49 -25.10
C ALA A 184 32.75 7.90 -24.54
N THR A 185 31.81 8.42 -23.75
CA THR A 185 31.89 9.78 -23.19
C THR A 185 32.54 9.82 -21.81
N GLU A 186 32.69 8.67 -21.16
CA GLU A 186 33.31 8.55 -19.83
C GLU A 186 34.52 7.62 -19.90
N PRO A 187 35.59 7.91 -19.14
CA PRO A 187 36.77 7.04 -19.11
C PRO A 187 36.44 5.69 -18.47
N LEU A 188 37.19 4.65 -18.86
CA LEU A 188 37.14 3.35 -18.18
C LEU A 188 37.65 3.45 -16.74
N GLY A 189 37.21 2.51 -15.90
CA GLY A 189 37.63 2.42 -14.51
C GLY A 189 39.11 2.03 -14.34
N PRO A 190 39.67 2.17 -13.13
CA PRO A 190 41.05 1.78 -12.85
C PRO A 190 41.31 0.31 -13.18
N GLY A 191 42.30 0.05 -14.03
CA GLY A 191 42.69 -1.31 -14.43
C GLY A 191 41.77 -1.95 -15.48
N GLU A 192 40.75 -1.25 -15.96
CA GLU A 192 39.87 -1.73 -17.03
C GLU A 192 40.47 -1.43 -18.41
N GLN A 193 40.41 -2.42 -19.30
CA GLN A 193 40.79 -2.29 -20.70
C GLN A 193 39.70 -2.94 -21.55
N PHE A 194 39.50 -2.45 -22.77
CA PHE A 194 38.58 -3.12 -23.70
C PHE A 194 39.01 -4.55 -23.98
N ASP A 195 38.04 -5.46 -24.12
CA ASP A 195 38.33 -6.87 -24.41
C ASP A 195 39.05 -7.02 -25.75
N GLY A 196 39.96 -7.99 -25.86
CA GLY A 196 40.93 -8.06 -26.97
C GLY A 196 40.36 -8.00 -28.39
N PRO A 197 39.21 -8.63 -28.71
CA PRO A 197 38.52 -8.48 -29.99
C PRO A 197 37.96 -7.07 -30.21
N PHE A 198 37.26 -6.50 -29.23
CA PHE A 198 36.69 -5.16 -29.28
C PHE A 198 37.74 -4.04 -29.22
N ALA A 199 38.85 -4.25 -28.52
CA ALA A 199 39.94 -3.29 -28.45
C ALA A 199 40.57 -3.01 -29.83
N LYS A 200 40.53 -3.99 -30.75
CA LYS A 200 41.12 -3.89 -32.09
C LYS A 200 40.31 -3.02 -33.05
N GLU A 201 39.03 -2.78 -32.78
CA GLU A 201 38.17 -1.93 -33.59
C GLU A 201 38.07 -0.50 -33.06
N ILE A 202 38.54 -0.24 -31.84
CA ILE A 202 38.64 1.12 -31.32
C ILE A 202 39.70 1.88 -32.12
N SER A 203 39.25 2.93 -32.80
CA SER A 203 40.10 3.85 -33.55
C SER A 203 40.99 4.67 -32.61
N ALA A 204 42.04 5.28 -33.16
CA ALA A 204 42.98 6.09 -32.38
C ALA A 204 42.33 7.29 -31.67
N ASP A 205 41.18 7.76 -32.16
CA ASP A 205 40.36 8.82 -31.54
C ASP A 205 39.34 8.28 -30.51
N GLY A 206 39.42 6.99 -30.17
CA GLY A 206 38.54 6.32 -29.21
C GLY A 206 37.16 5.99 -29.76
N THR A 207 36.99 5.99 -31.09
CA THR A 207 35.69 5.76 -31.73
C THR A 207 35.58 4.36 -32.31
N PHE A 208 34.36 3.84 -32.43
CA PHE A 208 34.06 2.54 -33.04
C PHE A 208 32.79 2.63 -33.89
N THR A 209 32.61 1.67 -34.79
CA THR A 209 31.46 1.63 -35.70
C THR A 209 30.55 0.46 -35.37
N ALA A 210 29.25 0.73 -35.30
CA ALA A 210 28.25 -0.29 -35.01
C ALA A 210 26.90 -0.01 -35.69
N VAL A 211 26.18 -1.07 -36.01
CA VAL A 211 24.84 -0.99 -36.60
C VAL A 211 23.79 -1.05 -35.49
N PHE A 212 22.90 -0.06 -35.45
CA PHE A 212 21.78 -0.08 -34.51
C PHE A 212 20.79 -1.19 -34.85
N ARG A 213 20.40 -1.97 -33.84
CA ARG A 213 19.43 -3.04 -33.96
C ARG A 213 18.45 -2.98 -32.80
N MET A 214 17.24 -3.44 -33.09
CA MET A 214 16.15 -3.51 -32.11
C MET A 214 15.37 -4.80 -32.32
N GLU A 215 15.07 -5.48 -31.22
CA GLU A 215 14.24 -6.67 -31.16
C GLU A 215 13.02 -6.40 -30.29
N PRO A 216 11.84 -6.94 -30.66
CA PRO A 216 10.65 -6.80 -29.83
C PRO A 216 10.85 -7.44 -28.46
N GLY A 217 10.24 -6.85 -27.43
CA GLY A 217 10.23 -7.43 -26.08
C GLY A 217 9.61 -8.83 -26.08
N LYS A 218 10.09 -9.72 -25.20
CA LYS A 218 9.62 -11.12 -25.12
C LYS A 218 8.23 -11.25 -24.51
N SER A 219 7.76 -10.22 -23.80
CA SER A 219 6.42 -10.12 -23.24
C SER A 219 5.87 -8.69 -23.38
N SER A 220 4.56 -8.51 -23.19
CA SER A 220 3.91 -7.19 -23.20
C SER A 220 4.43 -6.28 -22.07
N SER A 221 4.96 -6.86 -20.99
CA SER A 221 5.61 -6.15 -19.89
C SER A 221 7.07 -5.79 -20.15
N ASP A 222 7.73 -6.37 -21.15
CA ASP A 222 9.13 -6.08 -21.44
C ASP A 222 9.29 -4.84 -22.34
N TYR A 223 10.44 -4.19 -22.23
CA TYR A 223 10.90 -3.21 -23.21
C TYR A 223 11.50 -3.93 -24.43
N PRO A 224 11.55 -3.28 -25.61
CA PRO A 224 12.35 -3.82 -26.71
C PRO A 224 13.80 -4.02 -26.28
N SER A 225 14.47 -5.04 -26.80
CA SER A 225 15.93 -5.15 -26.63
C SER A 225 16.60 -4.32 -27.71
N ILE A 226 17.53 -3.46 -27.30
CA ILE A 226 18.24 -2.55 -28.20
C ILE A 226 19.71 -2.81 -28.02
N TYR A 227 20.41 -2.90 -29.13
CA TYR A 227 21.84 -3.15 -29.13
C TYR A 227 22.49 -2.52 -30.34
N PHE A 228 23.78 -2.23 -30.18
CA PHE A 228 24.66 -1.84 -31.26
C PHE A 228 25.48 -3.06 -31.65
N GLN A 229 25.30 -3.52 -32.88
CA GLN A 229 26.04 -4.63 -33.45
C GLN A 229 27.37 -4.10 -33.97
N SER A 230 28.47 -4.38 -33.28
CA SER A 230 29.79 -3.95 -33.75
C SER A 230 30.05 -4.47 -35.17
N THR A 231 30.60 -3.61 -36.03
CA THR A 231 30.97 -3.98 -37.41
C THR A 231 32.30 -4.72 -37.49
N GLY A 232 33.16 -4.60 -36.48
CA GLY A 232 34.48 -5.24 -36.45
C GLY A 232 34.42 -6.63 -35.85
N SER A 233 34.12 -6.72 -34.55
CA SER A 233 34.09 -7.94 -33.76
C SER A 233 32.82 -8.76 -33.98
N GLY A 234 31.74 -8.14 -34.46
CA GLY A 234 30.44 -8.78 -34.51
C GLY A 234 29.83 -9.00 -33.12
N GLU A 235 30.31 -8.29 -32.11
CA GLU A 235 29.73 -8.35 -30.76
C GLU A 235 28.45 -7.53 -30.65
N ARG A 236 27.54 -8.06 -29.83
CA ARG A 236 26.29 -7.41 -29.47
C ARG A 236 26.52 -6.53 -28.26
N LEU A 237 26.54 -5.22 -28.48
CA LEU A 237 26.71 -4.22 -27.43
C LEU A 237 25.32 -3.78 -26.92
N GLU A 238 24.87 -4.39 -25.83
CA GLU A 238 23.53 -4.17 -25.27
C GLU A 238 23.36 -2.74 -24.72
N VAL A 239 22.18 -2.18 -24.93
CA VAL A 239 21.75 -0.91 -24.31
C VAL A 239 21.00 -1.21 -23.00
N PHE A 240 21.37 -0.53 -21.92
CA PHE A 240 20.87 -0.80 -20.58
C PHE A 240 19.84 0.24 -20.11
N TYR A 241 18.72 -0.24 -19.59
CA TYR A 241 17.59 0.60 -19.15
C TYR A 241 17.55 0.88 -17.63
N TYR A 242 18.21 0.09 -16.77
CA TYR A 242 18.09 0.19 -15.30
C TYR A 242 16.64 0.37 -14.78
N GLY A 243 15.68 -0.35 -15.37
CA GLY A 243 14.27 -0.29 -14.98
C GLY A 243 13.47 0.89 -15.55
N LYS A 244 14.09 1.87 -16.23
CA LYS A 244 13.39 2.97 -16.93
C LYS A 244 14.02 3.27 -18.29
N LEU A 245 13.21 3.30 -19.33
CA LEU A 245 13.73 3.46 -20.69
C LEU A 245 14.45 4.82 -20.90
N ASP A 246 14.04 5.87 -20.19
CA ASP A 246 14.72 7.19 -20.22
C ASP A 246 16.17 7.14 -19.74
N ASN A 247 16.57 6.11 -18.98
CA ASN A 247 17.96 5.93 -18.57
C ASN A 247 18.85 5.34 -19.67
N SER A 248 18.28 4.94 -20.80
CA SER A 248 19.03 4.28 -21.88
C SER A 248 19.45 5.20 -23.01
N LYS A 249 18.75 6.31 -23.19
CA LYS A 249 18.98 7.27 -24.28
C LYS A 249 18.88 8.70 -23.76
N ARG A 250 19.87 9.52 -24.10
CA ARG A 250 19.79 10.99 -24.00
C ARG A 250 19.69 11.55 -25.42
N PRO A 251 18.56 12.14 -25.82
CA PRO A 251 18.43 12.68 -27.16
C PRO A 251 19.38 13.87 -27.37
N ALA A 252 19.84 14.04 -28.62
CA ALA A 252 20.58 15.22 -29.02
C ALA A 252 19.81 16.50 -28.66
N LYS A 253 20.48 17.48 -28.03
CA LYS A 253 19.92 18.80 -27.74
C LYS A 253 19.98 19.73 -28.94
#